data_AF-A0A1Y1S8F1-F1
#
_entry.id   AF-A0A1Y1S8F1-F1
#
_cell.length_a   1.000
_cell.length_b   1.000
_cell.length_c   1.000
_cell.angle_alpha   90.00
_cell.angle_beta   90.00
_cell.angle_gamma   90.00
#
_symmetry.space_group_name_H-M   'P 1'
#
loop_
_entity.id
_entity.type
_entity.pdbx_description
1 polymer ?
#
loop_
_entity_poly.entity_id
_entity_poly.type
_entity_poly.pdbx_seq_one_letter_code
_entity_poly.pdbx_strand_id
1 'polypeptide(L)'
;MPQTSTKILFAYLVKYLEFDENRLKELGADMGRNMLMIHGFEREQTLEGLLYKITYVHLPQFYETARHLEKVVKNKHYLITESNPIFTNQASTPQNETFCCETLIAGAIEKMIGVSGFSCDVTAHNSTNKVVYEVQASN
;
A
#
# COMPACT_ATOMS: atom_id res chain seq x y z
N MET A 1 -0.67 -15.42 11.67
CA MET A 1 -2.12 -15.33 12.00
C MET A 1 -2.92 -15.77 10.78
N PRO A 2 -4.11 -16.36 10.93
CA PRO A 2 -4.98 -16.60 9.78
C PRO A 2 -5.34 -15.26 9.13
N GLN A 3 -5.27 -15.14 7.80
CA GLN A 3 -5.52 -13.87 7.09
C GLN A 3 -6.85 -13.20 7.47
N THR A 4 -7.87 -14.01 7.78
CA THR A 4 -9.19 -13.56 8.20
C THR A 4 -9.13 -12.71 9.47
N SER A 5 -8.31 -13.09 10.45
CA SER A 5 -8.18 -12.35 11.72
C SER A 5 -7.54 -10.98 11.51
N THR A 6 -6.55 -10.88 10.61
CA THR A 6 -5.89 -9.62 10.26
C THR A 6 -6.85 -8.67 9.54
N LYS A 7 -7.61 -9.15 8.55
CA LYS A 7 -8.61 -8.34 7.84
C LYS A 7 -9.69 -7.79 8.78
N ILE A 8 -10.16 -8.60 9.73
CA ILE A 8 -11.16 -8.17 10.73
C ILE A 8 -10.60 -7.07 11.64
N LEU A 9 -9.37 -7.22 12.13
CA LEU A 9 -8.75 -6.22 12.99
C LEU A 9 -8.58 -4.88 12.27
N PHE A 10 -8.08 -4.90 11.04
CA PHE A 10 -7.92 -3.68 10.23
C PHE A 10 -9.27 -3.03 9.92
N ALA A 11 -10.27 -3.81 9.53
CA ALA A 11 -11.62 -3.28 9.27
C ALA A 11 -12.21 -2.62 10.53
N TYR A 12 -12.01 -3.23 11.71
CA TYR A 12 -12.44 -2.64 12.98
C TYR A 12 -11.71 -1.33 13.27
N LEU A 13 -10.38 -1.30 13.10
CA LEU A 13 -9.57 -0.10 13.34
C LEU A 13 -10.00 1.06 12.44
N VAL A 14 -10.13 0.83 11.14
CA VAL A 14 -10.53 1.88 10.19
C VAL A 14 -11.94 2.40 10.49
N LYS A 15 -12.89 1.50 10.80
CA LYS A 15 -14.25 1.88 11.14
C LYS A 15 -14.37 2.62 12.47
N TYR A 16 -13.59 2.24 13.47
CA TYR A 16 -13.69 2.79 14.82
C TYR A 16 -12.93 4.10 14.99
N LEU A 17 -11.86 4.31 14.23
CA LEU A 17 -10.99 5.48 14.38
C LEU A 17 -11.39 6.68 13.50
N GLU A 18 -12.45 6.52 12.69
CA GLU A 18 -12.99 7.56 11.78
C GLU A 18 -11.88 8.29 10.99
N PHE A 19 -10.87 7.54 10.55
CA PHE A 19 -9.73 8.13 9.87
C PHE A 19 -10.12 8.64 8.49
N ASP A 20 -9.73 9.87 8.19
CA ASP A 20 -9.62 10.35 6.82
C ASP A 20 -8.41 9.72 6.12
N GLU A 21 -8.33 9.90 4.80
CA GLU A 21 -7.25 9.30 4.00
C GLU A 21 -5.86 9.82 4.38
N ASN A 22 -5.74 11.06 4.85
CA ASN A 22 -4.45 11.61 5.25
C ASN A 22 -3.93 10.89 6.50
N ARG A 23 -4.79 10.71 7.50
CA ARG A 23 -4.46 9.94 8.71
C ARG A 23 -4.18 8.47 8.41
N LEU A 24 -4.91 7.86 7.46
CA LEU A 24 -4.59 6.52 6.99
C LEU A 24 -3.22 6.47 6.31
N LYS A 25 -2.88 7.45 5.48
CA LYS A 25 -1.58 7.53 4.81
C LYS A 25 -0.44 7.68 5.83
N GLU A 26 -0.61 8.52 6.85
CA GLU A 26 0.35 8.68 7.95
C GLU A 26 0.54 7.39 8.76
N LEU A 27 -0.55 6.74 9.16
CA LEU A 27 -0.50 5.45 9.86
C LEU A 27 0.19 4.38 9.00
N GLY A 28 -0.10 4.38 7.71
CA GLY A 28 0.52 3.54 6.71
C GLY A 28 2.03 3.74 6.65
N ALA A 29 2.47 5.00 6.64
CA ALA A 29 3.88 5.34 6.65
C ALA A 29 4.59 4.79 7.90
N ASP A 30 3.99 4.95 9.09
CA ASP A 30 4.52 4.38 10.32
C ASP A 30 4.61 2.85 10.27
N MET A 31 3.57 2.19 9.74
CA MET A 31 3.57 0.75 9.50
C MET A 31 4.71 0.32 8.55
N GLY A 32 4.89 1.02 7.43
CA GLY A 32 5.96 0.75 6.46
C GLY A 32 7.35 0.90 7.07
N ARG A 33 7.57 1.97 7.86
CA ARG A 33 8.84 2.17 8.58
C ARG A 33 9.11 1.04 9.56
N ASN A 34 8.13 0.67 10.39
CA ASN A 34 8.30 -0.37 11.40
C ASN A 34 8.54 -1.74 10.77
N MET A 35 7.84 -2.05 9.67
CA MET A 35 8.04 -3.27 8.89
C MET A 35 9.50 -3.41 8.44
N LEU A 36 10.07 -2.35 7.88
CA LEU A 36 11.47 -2.33 7.46
C LEU A 36 12.46 -2.50 8.61
N MET A 37 12.19 -1.92 9.78
CA MET A 37 13.04 -2.09 10.96
C MET A 37 13.03 -3.52 11.51
N ILE A 38 11.86 -4.18 11.49
CA ILE A 38 11.69 -5.53 12.03
C ILE A 38 12.31 -6.58 11.10
N HIS A 39 12.07 -6.46 9.79
CA HIS A 39 12.45 -7.49 8.82
C HIS A 39 13.84 -7.29 8.20
N GLY A 40 14.55 -6.22 8.55
CA GLY A 40 15.83 -5.87 7.98
C GLY A 40 15.67 -5.27 6.59
N PHE A 41 15.99 -3.98 6.47
CA PHE A 41 15.89 -3.27 5.21
C PHE A 41 17.24 -3.17 4.52
N GLU A 42 17.33 -3.77 3.33
CA GLU A 42 18.47 -3.60 2.44
C GLU A 42 18.16 -2.50 1.44
N ARG A 43 19.03 -1.48 1.39
CA ARG A 43 18.90 -0.41 0.40
C ARG A 43 19.01 -0.96 -1.01
N GLU A 44 18.06 -0.56 -1.84
CA GLU A 44 18.08 -0.82 -3.27
C GLU A 44 18.62 0.37 -4.06
N GLN A 45 19.38 0.08 -5.12
CA GLN A 45 19.99 1.12 -5.97
C GLN A 45 19.07 1.61 -7.08
N THR A 46 18.03 0.83 -7.41
CA THR A 46 17.06 1.16 -8.45
C THR A 46 15.66 1.16 -7.90
N LEU A 47 14.83 2.08 -8.39
CA LEU A 47 13.43 2.14 -8.01
C LEU A 47 12.70 0.86 -8.45
N GLU A 48 13.02 0.33 -9.63
CA GLU A 48 12.47 -0.93 -10.12
C GLU A 48 12.76 -2.11 -9.18
N GLY A 49 14.02 -2.29 -8.77
CA GLY A 49 14.39 -3.37 -7.84
C GLY A 49 13.72 -3.21 -6.48
N LEU A 50 13.61 -1.97 -6.01
CA LEU A 50 12.90 -1.66 -4.77
C LEU A 50 11.41 -1.96 -4.85
N LEU A 51 10.72 -1.52 -5.91
CA LEU A 51 9.30 -1.78 -6.11
C LEU A 51 9.03 -3.28 -6.22
N TYR A 52 9.93 -4.05 -6.84
CA TYR A 52 9.85 -5.50 -6.86
C TYR A 52 9.94 -6.09 -5.44
N LYS A 53 10.94 -5.70 -4.63
CA LYS A 53 11.06 -6.14 -3.22
C LYS A 53 9.86 -5.72 -2.38
N ILE A 54 9.38 -4.49 -2.51
CA ILE A 54 8.17 -4.03 -1.82
C ILE A 54 6.98 -4.92 -2.18
N THR A 55 6.75 -5.15 -3.47
CA THR A 55 5.60 -5.91 -3.96
C THR A 55 5.62 -7.38 -3.52
N TYR A 56 6.78 -8.04 -3.61
CA TYR A 56 6.87 -9.50 -3.48
C TYR A 56 7.52 -10.00 -2.19
N VAL A 57 8.15 -9.11 -1.41
CA VAL A 57 8.82 -9.48 -0.15
C VAL A 57 8.20 -8.78 1.05
N HIS A 58 8.04 -7.45 0.98
CA HIS A 58 7.60 -6.66 2.14
C HIS A 58 6.07 -6.59 2.31
N LEU A 59 5.31 -6.33 1.25
CA LEU A 59 3.84 -6.28 1.34
C LEU A 59 3.21 -7.61 1.81
N PRO A 60 3.70 -8.80 1.40
CA PRO A 60 3.23 -10.07 1.94
C PRO A 60 3.36 -10.22 3.47
N GLN A 61 4.26 -9.46 4.12
CA GLN A 61 4.39 -9.49 5.58
C GLN A 61 3.20 -8.86 6.31
N PHE A 62 2.45 -7.95 5.66
CA PHE A 62 1.20 -7.43 6.22
C PHE A 62 0.06 -8.43 6.02
N TYR A 63 -0.08 -8.94 4.80
CA TYR A 63 -1.07 -9.94 4.40
C TYR A 63 -0.71 -10.50 3.02
N GLU A 64 -1.05 -11.75 2.79
CA GLU A 64 -0.81 -12.40 1.50
C GLU A 64 -1.99 -12.14 0.56
N THR A 65 -1.68 -11.71 -0.65
CA THR A 65 -2.61 -11.61 -1.78
C THR A 65 -1.80 -11.70 -3.06
N ALA A 66 -2.44 -12.09 -4.15
CA ALA A 66 -1.80 -12.02 -5.47
C ALA A 66 -1.56 -10.54 -5.83
N ARG A 67 -0.34 -10.26 -6.29
CA ARG A 67 0.16 -8.92 -6.63
C ARG A 67 0.79 -8.92 -8.01
N HIS A 68 0.58 -7.85 -8.76
CA HIS A 68 1.23 -7.61 -10.03
C HIS A 68 1.87 -6.22 -10.05
N LEU A 69 3.14 -6.14 -10.45
CA LEU A 69 3.85 -4.88 -10.66
C LEU A 69 3.97 -4.61 -12.16
N GLU A 70 3.45 -3.48 -12.60
CA GLU A 70 3.49 -3.01 -13.99
C GLU A 70 4.20 -1.65 -14.09
N LYS A 71 4.94 -1.42 -15.18
CA LYS A 71 5.48 -0.10 -15.54
C LYS A 71 4.68 0.46 -16.71
N VAL A 72 3.99 1.59 -16.49
CA VAL A 72 2.99 2.12 -17.44
C VAL A 72 3.64 2.84 -18.63
N VAL A 73 4.77 3.52 -18.41
CA VAL A 73 5.49 4.29 -19.43
C VAL A 73 6.99 4.36 -19.13
N LYS A 74 7.79 4.89 -20.07
CA LYS A 74 9.22 5.22 -19.83
C LYS A 74 9.44 6.24 -18.70
N ASN A 75 8.40 6.94 -18.22
CA ASN A 75 8.49 8.07 -17.30
C ASN A 75 8.26 7.71 -15.82
N LYS A 76 9.02 6.74 -15.28
CA LYS A 76 9.04 6.38 -13.84
C LYS A 76 7.65 6.30 -13.17
N HIS A 77 6.68 5.72 -13.87
CA HIS A 77 5.30 5.52 -13.41
C HIS A 77 5.01 4.02 -13.36
N TYR A 78 4.59 3.54 -12.18
CA TYR A 78 4.39 2.13 -11.90
C TYR A 78 3.04 1.89 -11.23
N LEU A 79 2.46 0.72 -11.45
CA LEU A 79 1.23 0.27 -10.82
C LEU A 79 1.48 -1.03 -10.07
N ILE A 80 1.04 -1.10 -8.81
CA ILE A 80 0.94 -2.35 -8.06
C ILE A 80 -0.54 -2.69 -7.96
N THR A 81 -0.95 -3.80 -8.56
CA THR A 81 -2.35 -4.27 -8.53
C THR A 81 -2.51 -5.45 -7.60
N GLU A 82 -3.56 -5.43 -6.77
CA GLU A 82 -3.95 -6.53 -5.89
C GLU A 82 -5.36 -6.99 -6.17
N SER A 83 -5.58 -8.31 -6.27
CA SER A 83 -6.89 -8.90 -6.59
C SER A 83 -7.74 -9.30 -5.39
N ASN A 84 -7.23 -9.19 -4.15
CA ASN A 84 -7.96 -9.48 -2.91
C ASN A 84 -7.45 -8.62 -1.75
N PRO A 85 -7.60 -7.29 -1.83
CA PRO A 85 -6.98 -6.36 -0.89
C PRO A 85 -7.56 -6.48 0.54
N ILE A 86 -6.94 -5.83 1.53
CA ILE A 86 -7.32 -5.99 2.96
C ILE A 86 -8.79 -5.61 3.16
N PHE A 87 -9.19 -4.47 2.62
CA PHE A 87 -10.46 -3.80 2.86
C PHE A 87 -11.50 -4.10 1.78
N THR A 88 -11.38 -5.26 1.12
CA THR A 88 -12.35 -5.74 0.13
C THR A 88 -13.78 -5.60 0.69
N ASN A 89 -14.65 -4.88 -0.02
CA ASN A 89 -16.05 -4.59 0.34
C ASN A 89 -16.30 -3.68 1.56
N GLN A 90 -15.27 -3.11 2.20
CA GLN A 90 -15.44 -2.14 3.28
C GLN A 90 -15.54 -0.69 2.75
N ALA A 91 -15.02 -0.43 1.53
CA ALA A 91 -14.92 0.91 0.96
C ALA A 91 -16.21 1.40 0.24
N SER A 92 -17.16 0.51 -0.04
CA SER A 92 -18.37 0.86 -0.79
C SER A 92 -19.53 1.21 0.12
N THR A 93 -19.36 2.17 1.04
CA THR A 93 -20.53 2.88 1.56
C THR A 93 -20.95 3.93 0.54
N PRO A 94 -22.22 3.98 0.09
CA PRO A 94 -22.69 4.82 -1.02
C PRO A 94 -22.58 6.34 -0.80
N GLN A 95 -21.96 6.78 0.29
CA GLN A 95 -21.81 8.18 0.69
C GLN A 95 -20.44 8.78 0.35
N ASN A 96 -19.44 7.97 -0.04
CA ASN A 96 -18.09 8.50 -0.32
C ASN A 96 -17.33 7.65 -1.35
N GLU A 97 -17.68 7.79 -2.63
CA GLU A 97 -17.00 7.10 -3.75
C GLU A 97 -15.52 7.49 -3.88
N THR A 98 -15.11 8.61 -3.27
CA THR A 98 -13.73 9.10 -3.30
C THR A 98 -12.83 8.54 -2.20
N PHE A 99 -13.39 7.83 -1.21
CA PHE A 99 -12.61 7.32 -0.08
C PHE A 99 -12.07 5.90 -0.32
N CYS A 100 -10.80 5.71 0.00
CA CYS A 100 -10.03 4.49 -0.20
C CYS A 100 -9.30 4.08 1.08
N CYS A 101 -9.81 3.05 1.78
CA CYS A 101 -9.14 2.49 2.96
C CYS A 101 -7.73 1.96 2.66
N GLU A 102 -7.48 1.55 1.42
CA GLU A 102 -6.18 1.05 0.97
C GLU A 102 -5.12 2.17 0.86
N THR A 103 -5.50 3.44 1.03
CA THR A 103 -4.56 4.55 1.24
C THR A 103 -3.60 4.29 2.42
N LEU A 104 -4.02 3.46 3.38
CA LEU A 104 -3.13 2.91 4.41
C LEU A 104 -1.91 2.18 3.80
N ILE A 105 -2.13 1.29 2.83
CA ILE A 105 -1.04 0.54 2.19
C ILE A 105 -0.25 1.45 1.25
N ALA A 106 -0.89 2.41 0.58
CA ALA A 106 -0.17 3.43 -0.20
C ALA A 106 0.85 4.20 0.66
N GLY A 107 0.47 4.64 1.86
CA GLY A 107 1.39 5.29 2.81
C GLY A 107 2.55 4.40 3.21
N ALA A 108 2.30 3.09 3.41
CA ALA A 108 3.36 2.14 3.70
C ALA A 108 4.35 2.00 2.54
N ILE A 109 3.86 1.85 1.31
CA ILE A 109 4.68 1.77 0.09
C ILE A 109 5.52 3.04 -0.07
N GLU A 110 4.88 4.22 0.01
CA GLU A 110 5.55 5.51 -0.12
C GLU A 110 6.69 5.66 0.90
N LYS A 111 6.44 5.28 2.15
CA LYS A 111 7.47 5.35 3.19
C LYS A 111 8.64 4.42 2.93
N MET A 112 8.39 3.18 2.50
CA MET A 112 9.47 2.23 2.17
C MET A 112 10.33 2.74 1.02
N ILE A 113 9.70 3.37 0.02
CA ILE A 113 10.39 4.04 -1.09
C ILE A 113 11.25 5.19 -0.56
N GLY A 114 10.68 6.07 0.28
CA GLY A 114 11.38 7.20 0.87
C GLY A 114 12.58 6.83 1.74
N VAL A 115 12.48 5.76 2.53
CA VAL A 115 13.60 5.25 3.35
C VAL A 115 14.80 4.82 2.49
N SER A 116 14.54 4.43 1.25
CA SER A 116 15.56 4.05 0.27
C SER A 116 16.20 5.24 -0.44
N GLY A 117 15.67 6.45 -0.24
CA GLY A 117 16.16 7.68 -0.84
C GLY A 117 15.48 8.08 -2.16
N PHE A 118 14.41 7.40 -2.57
CA PHE A 118 13.62 7.80 -3.73
C PHE A 118 12.44 8.69 -3.29
N SER A 119 12.16 9.74 -4.06
CA SER A 119 10.97 10.57 -3.87
C SER A 119 9.88 10.09 -4.81
N CYS A 120 8.75 9.64 -4.27
CA CYS A 120 7.57 9.23 -5.03
C CYS A 120 6.32 9.69 -4.28
N ASP A 121 5.25 9.93 -5.04
CA ASP A 121 3.90 9.98 -4.50
C ASP A 121 3.22 8.64 -4.79
N VAL A 122 2.52 8.10 -3.80
CA VAL A 122 1.75 6.87 -3.92
C VAL A 122 0.30 7.11 -3.56
N THR A 123 -0.60 6.74 -4.47
CA THR A 123 -2.05 6.81 -4.28
C THR A 123 -2.69 5.43 -4.43
N ALA A 124 -3.85 5.21 -3.81
CA ALA A 124 -4.59 3.96 -3.88
C ALA A 124 -5.96 4.18 -4.52
N HIS A 125 -6.31 3.35 -5.50
CA HIS A 125 -7.56 3.44 -6.24
C HIS A 125 -8.34 2.13 -6.11
N ASN A 126 -9.51 2.20 -5.50
CA ASN A 126 -10.41 1.05 -5.42
C ASN A 126 -11.06 0.78 -6.78
N SER A 127 -11.13 -0.50 -7.13
CA SER A 127 -11.91 -1.01 -8.25
C SER A 127 -12.59 -2.31 -7.83
N THR A 128 -13.60 -2.77 -8.57
CA THR A 128 -14.33 -3.99 -8.22
C THR A 128 -13.40 -5.17 -7.93
N ASN A 129 -13.39 -5.63 -6.67
CA ASN A 129 -12.54 -6.70 -6.13
C ASN A 129 -11.03 -6.51 -6.38
N LYS A 130 -10.54 -5.28 -6.55
CA LYS A 130 -9.11 -5.02 -6.70
C LYS A 130 -8.75 -3.63 -6.20
N VAL A 131 -7.50 -3.43 -5.84
CA VAL A 131 -6.94 -2.08 -5.65
C VAL A 131 -5.73 -1.92 -6.55
N VAL A 132 -5.54 -0.70 -7.02
CA VAL A 132 -4.36 -0.29 -7.76
C VAL A 132 -3.63 0.77 -6.94
N TYR A 133 -2.39 0.51 -6.59
CA TYR A 133 -1.48 1.52 -6.04
C TYR A 133 -0.70 2.14 -7.19
N GLU A 134 -0.92 3.42 -7.42
CA GLU A 134 -0.21 4.19 -8.43
C GLU A 134 1.01 4.84 -7.79
N VAL A 135 2.20 4.57 -8.33
CA VAL A 135 3.48 5.10 -7.86
C VAL A 135 4.03 6.04 -8.92
N GLN A 136 4.10 7.33 -8.58
CA GLN A 136 4.65 8.36 -9.44
C GLN A 136 5.95 8.91 -8.84
N ALA A 137 7.08 8.61 -9.46
CA ALA A 137 8.35 9.14 -9.00
C ALA A 137 8.50 10.63 -9.32
N SER A 138 9.02 11.40 -8.38
CA SER A 138 9.46 12.77 -8.63
C SER A 138 10.72 12.75 -9.51
N ASN A 139 10.86 13.74 -10.39
CA ASN A 139 12.05 13.89 -11.25
C ASN A 139 13.30 14.21 -10.45
#